data_AF-D8FES5-F1
#
_entry.id   AF-D8FES5-F1
#
_cell.length_a   1.000
_cell.length_b   1.000
_cell.length_c   1.000
_cell.angle_alpha   90.00
_cell.angle_beta   90.00
_cell.angle_gamma   90.00
#
_symmetry.space_group_name_H-M   'P 1'
#
loop_
_entity.id
_entity.type
_entity.pdbx_description
1 polymer ?
#
loop_
_entity_poly.entity_id
_entity_poly.type
_entity_poly.pdbx_seq_one_letter_code
_entity_poly.pdbx_strand_id
1 'polypeptide(L)'
;MNRNKLKAYAPKARRDFIKAVTDRAAFYGLTKNKIETVTVQGDVAIIGGKPFPKDVAEKRKRLEERINREGFEHVMEAMAYTWFNRFVAIRYMELNGYLEYGYRVLSHPGGKTVPEIVEHAEHADLPVLD
;
A
#
# COMPACT_ATOMS: atom_id res chain seq x y z
N MET A 1 21.63 2.49 -20.73
CA MET A 1 20.77 1.75 -19.78
C MET A 1 20.76 0.26 -20.13
N ASN A 2 21.10 -0.64 -19.20
CA ASN A 2 21.11 -2.08 -19.47
C ASN A 2 19.68 -2.66 -19.38
N ARG A 3 19.05 -2.90 -20.53
CA ARG A 3 17.64 -3.37 -20.63
C ARG A 3 17.45 -4.79 -20.10
N ASN A 4 18.49 -5.62 -20.05
CA ASN A 4 18.38 -7.01 -19.58
C ASN A 4 18.09 -7.08 -18.08
N LYS A 5 18.71 -6.21 -17.27
CA LYS A 5 18.43 -6.10 -15.83
C LYS A 5 16.97 -5.71 -15.57
N LEU A 6 16.43 -4.78 -16.37
CA LEU A 6 15.03 -4.35 -16.27
C LEU A 6 14.05 -5.45 -16.68
N LYS A 7 14.35 -6.20 -17.74
CA LYS A 7 13.50 -7.30 -18.24
C LYS A 7 13.31 -8.41 -17.20
N ALA A 8 14.34 -8.72 -16.43
CA ALA A 8 14.25 -9.70 -15.34
C ALA A 8 13.61 -9.12 -14.08
N TYR A 9 13.92 -7.86 -13.75
CA TYR A 9 13.46 -7.22 -12.52
C TYR A 9 11.96 -6.89 -12.54
N ALA A 10 11.43 -6.34 -13.63
CA ALA A 10 10.04 -5.85 -13.65
C ALA A 10 8.99 -6.94 -13.35
N PRO A 11 9.05 -8.16 -13.93
CA PRO A 11 8.12 -9.23 -13.57
C PRO A 11 8.28 -9.69 -12.13
N LYS A 12 9.50 -9.70 -11.60
CA LYS A 12 9.78 -10.04 -10.20
C LYS A 12 9.16 -9.01 -9.26
N ALA A 13 9.46 -7.72 -9.48
CA ALA A 13 8.94 -6.62 -8.68
C ALA A 13 7.39 -6.60 -8.67
N ARG A 14 6.74 -6.88 -9.80
CA ARG A 14 5.27 -7.02 -9.86
C ARG A 14 4.77 -8.14 -8.93
N ARG A 15 5.37 -9.33 -9.01
CA ARG A 15 4.96 -10.47 -8.18
C ARG A 15 5.21 -10.20 -6.69
N ASP A 16 6.37 -9.65 -6.37
CA ASP A 16 6.73 -9.30 -5.00
C ASP A 16 5.75 -8.25 -4.44
N PHE A 17 5.32 -7.29 -5.27
CA PHE A 17 4.37 -6.28 -4.85
C PHE A 17 2.94 -6.81 -4.65
N ILE A 18 2.46 -7.66 -5.55
CA ILE A 18 1.18 -8.37 -5.35
C ILE A 18 1.25 -9.20 -4.08
N LYS A 19 2.36 -9.90 -3.83
CA LYS A 19 2.55 -10.65 -2.59
C LYS A 19 2.45 -9.73 -1.36
N ALA A 20 3.10 -8.57 -1.37
CA ALA A 20 3.02 -7.63 -0.26
C ALA A 20 1.57 -7.14 0.01
N VAL A 21 0.80 -6.88 -1.03
CA VAL A 21 -0.63 -6.53 -0.92
C VAL A 21 -1.44 -7.71 -0.37
N THR A 22 -1.18 -8.92 -0.84
CA THR A 22 -1.81 -10.15 -0.34
C THR A 22 -1.49 -10.41 1.12
N ASP A 23 -0.23 -10.25 1.53
CA ASP A 23 0.22 -10.39 2.91
C ASP A 23 -0.50 -9.34 3.80
N ARG A 24 -0.72 -8.13 3.27
CA ARG A 24 -1.48 -7.08 3.97
C ARG A 24 -2.96 -7.42 4.12
N ALA A 25 -3.59 -8.03 3.12
CA ALA A 25 -4.96 -8.53 3.25
C ALA A 25 -5.04 -9.66 4.30
N ALA A 26 -4.06 -10.56 4.31
CA ALA A 26 -3.96 -11.63 5.30
C ALA A 26 -3.78 -11.10 6.74
N PHE A 27 -3.05 -10.00 6.92
CA PHE A 27 -2.96 -9.30 8.21
C PHE A 27 -4.33 -8.87 8.75
N TYR A 28 -5.27 -8.51 7.87
CA TYR A 28 -6.67 -8.21 8.21
C TYR A 28 -7.59 -9.45 8.11
N GLY A 29 -7.05 -10.67 8.18
CA GLY A 29 -7.84 -11.89 8.17
C GLY A 29 -8.59 -12.15 6.87
N LEU A 30 -8.09 -11.66 5.74
CA LEU A 30 -8.63 -11.93 4.41
C LEU A 30 -7.59 -12.72 3.61
N THR A 31 -7.85 -14.02 3.44
CA THR A 31 -7.01 -14.91 2.65
C THR A 31 -7.83 -15.56 1.55
N LYS A 32 -7.15 -16.12 0.54
CA LYS A 32 -7.81 -16.83 -0.57
C LYS A 32 -8.77 -17.94 -0.10
N ASN A 33 -8.41 -18.65 0.97
CA ASN A 33 -9.13 -19.84 1.41
C ASN A 33 -10.03 -19.59 2.63
N LYS A 34 -9.82 -18.47 3.33
CA LYS A 34 -10.51 -18.16 4.58
C LYS A 34 -10.65 -16.66 4.80
N ILE A 35 -11.86 -16.28 5.19
CA ILE A 35 -12.21 -14.95 5.66
C ILE A 35 -12.50 -15.09 7.16
N GLU A 36 -11.66 -14.45 7.99
CA GLU A 36 -11.86 -14.45 9.44
C GLU A 36 -13.11 -13.67 9.83
N THR A 37 -13.74 -14.04 10.95
CA THR A 37 -14.86 -13.28 11.49
C THR A 37 -14.37 -11.99 12.15
N VAL A 38 -15.27 -11.01 12.21
CA VAL A 38 -15.04 -9.72 12.86
C VAL A 38 -16.04 -9.55 14.01
N THR A 39 -15.54 -9.26 15.20
CA THR A 39 -16.38 -8.93 16.36
C THR A 39 -16.00 -7.55 16.87
N VAL A 40 -16.96 -6.63 16.97
CA VAL A 40 -16.73 -5.28 17.50
C VAL A 40 -17.15 -5.22 18.96
N GLN A 41 -16.24 -4.76 19.83
CA GLN A 41 -16.45 -4.56 21.26
C GLN A 41 -15.97 -3.16 21.63
N GLY A 42 -16.91 -2.25 21.91
CA GLY A 42 -16.58 -0.83 22.14
C GLY A 42 -15.86 -0.23 20.94
N ASP A 43 -14.64 0.27 21.17
CA ASP A 43 -13.79 0.90 20.15
C ASP A 43 -12.77 -0.05 19.49
N VAL A 44 -12.89 -1.35 19.76
CA VAL A 44 -11.98 -2.38 19.24
C VAL A 44 -12.74 -3.37 18.35
N ALA A 45 -12.18 -3.68 17.18
CA ALA A 45 -12.58 -4.79 16.32
C ALA A 45 -11.61 -5.95 16.48
N ILE A 46 -12.12 -7.15 16.80
CA ILE A 46 -11.36 -8.38 16.88
C ILE A 46 -11.48 -9.12 15.56
N ILE A 47 -10.37 -9.34 14.86
CA ILE A 47 -10.30 -10.03 13.57
C ILE A 47 -9.32 -11.20 13.70
N GLY A 48 -9.80 -12.44 13.55
CA GLY A 48 -8.94 -13.63 13.69
C GLY A 48 -8.17 -13.67 15.02
N GLY A 49 -8.80 -13.19 16.10
CA GLY A 49 -8.19 -13.11 17.43
C GLY A 49 -7.24 -11.93 17.67
N LYS A 50 -7.05 -11.03 16.69
CA LYS A 50 -6.20 -9.84 16.82
C LYS A 50 -7.03 -8.56 16.97
N PRO A 51 -6.65 -7.63 17.88
CA PRO A 51 -7.35 -6.37 18.06
C PRO A 51 -6.94 -5.33 17.01
N PHE A 52 -7.92 -4.57 16.56
CA PHE A 52 -7.80 -3.44 15.64
C PHE A 52 -8.68 -2.28 16.10
N PRO A 53 -8.37 -1.04 15.72
CA PRO A 53 -9.31 0.07 15.89
C PRO A 53 -10.64 -0.22 15.17
N LYS A 54 -11.76 0.24 15.75
CA LYS A 54 -13.12 0.00 15.21
C LYS A 54 -13.30 0.42 13.75
N ASP A 55 -12.65 1.49 13.30
CA ASP A 55 -12.78 2.01 11.93
C ASP A 55 -12.26 1.00 10.86
N VAL A 56 -11.39 0.08 11.26
CA VAL A 56 -10.89 -1.01 10.41
C VAL A 56 -12.00 -1.98 10.03
N ALA A 57 -13.02 -2.20 10.88
CA ALA A 57 -14.09 -3.16 10.62
C ALA A 57 -14.86 -2.81 9.34
N GLU A 58 -15.29 -1.56 9.20
CA GLU A 58 -16.04 -1.08 8.03
C GLU A 58 -15.18 -1.11 6.75
N LYS A 59 -13.92 -0.66 6.85
CA LYS A 59 -12.97 -0.68 5.72
C LYS A 59 -12.72 -2.11 5.24
N ARG A 60 -12.53 -3.05 6.18
CA ARG A 60 -12.33 -4.48 5.89
C ARG A 60 -13.58 -5.09 5.26
N LYS A 61 -14.77 -4.79 5.78
CA LYS A 61 -16.05 -5.31 5.25
C LYS A 61 -16.23 -4.92 3.78
N ARG A 62 -15.94 -3.68 3.40
CA ARG A 62 -15.96 -3.25 1.98
C ARG A 62 -14.98 -4.03 1.11
N LEU A 63 -13.79 -4.34 1.64
CA LEU A 63 -12.81 -5.15 0.93
C LEU A 63 -13.28 -6.60 0.77
N GLU A 64 -13.88 -7.18 1.82
CA GLU A 64 -14.52 -8.49 1.78
C GLU A 64 -15.64 -8.57 0.74
N GLU A 65 -16.57 -7.61 0.74
CA GLU A 65 -17.65 -7.52 -0.26
C GLU A 65 -17.11 -7.46 -1.68
N ARG A 66 -16.04 -6.68 -1.89
CA ARG A 66 -15.36 -6.61 -3.19
C ARG A 66 -14.72 -7.94 -3.58
N ILE A 67 -14.05 -8.63 -2.65
CA ILE A 67 -13.46 -9.96 -2.86
C ILE A 67 -14.54 -10.98 -3.23
N ASN A 68 -15.69 -10.95 -2.57
CA ASN A 68 -16.82 -11.85 -2.86
C ASN A 68 -17.41 -11.59 -4.25
N ARG A 69 -17.41 -10.34 -4.72
CA ARG A 69 -17.92 -9.96 -6.04
C ARG A 69 -16.94 -10.23 -7.19
N GLU A 70 -15.66 -9.92 -7.00
CA GLU A 70 -14.66 -9.87 -8.08
C GLU A 70 -13.65 -11.04 -8.03
N GLY A 71 -13.59 -11.76 -6.92
CA GLY A 71 -12.61 -12.83 -6.68
C GLY A 71 -11.29 -12.32 -6.08
N PHE A 72 -10.73 -13.12 -5.16
CA PHE A 72 -9.58 -12.72 -4.35
C PHE A 72 -8.36 -12.26 -5.19
N GLU A 73 -7.94 -13.08 -6.16
CA GLU A 73 -6.76 -12.78 -6.99
C GLU A 73 -6.94 -11.48 -7.77
N HIS A 74 -8.13 -11.28 -8.37
CA HIS A 74 -8.42 -10.08 -9.15
C HIS A 74 -8.35 -8.82 -8.27
N VAL A 75 -8.91 -8.88 -7.07
CA VAL A 75 -8.85 -7.77 -6.13
C VAL A 75 -7.41 -7.49 -5.69
N MET A 76 -6.60 -8.51 -5.39
CA MET A 76 -5.19 -8.30 -5.02
C MET A 76 -4.39 -7.64 -6.14
N GLU A 77 -4.59 -8.09 -7.39
CA GLU A 77 -3.95 -7.46 -8.55
C GLU A 77 -4.40 -6.02 -8.77
N ALA A 78 -5.70 -5.73 -8.66
CA ALA A 78 -6.24 -4.39 -8.83
C ALA A 78 -5.76 -3.43 -7.73
N MET A 79 -5.65 -3.89 -6.49
CA MET A 79 -5.13 -3.10 -5.37
C MET A 79 -3.63 -2.82 -5.54
N ALA A 80 -2.84 -3.82 -5.97
CA ALA A 80 -1.44 -3.62 -6.32
C ALA A 80 -1.30 -2.62 -7.47
N TYR A 81 -2.11 -2.71 -8.52
CA TYR A 81 -2.06 -1.76 -9.63
C TYR A 81 -2.38 -0.32 -9.20
N THR A 82 -3.40 -0.16 -8.33
CA THR A 82 -3.78 1.14 -7.77
C THR A 82 -2.62 1.80 -7.02
N TRP A 83 -1.93 1.05 -6.16
CA TRP A 83 -0.76 1.58 -5.45
C TRP A 83 0.45 1.81 -6.35
N PHE A 84 0.68 0.94 -7.34
CA PHE A 84 1.74 1.15 -8.33
C PHE A 84 1.55 2.49 -9.05
N ASN A 85 0.32 2.80 -9.47
CA ASN A 85 0.01 4.08 -10.10
C ASN A 85 0.25 5.27 -9.16
N ARG A 86 -0.08 5.14 -7.86
CA ARG A 86 0.23 6.17 -6.85
C ARG A 86 1.74 6.40 -6.70
N PHE A 87 2.54 5.34 -6.64
CA PHE A 87 4.00 5.47 -6.58
C PHE A 87 4.58 6.09 -7.85
N VAL A 88 4.08 5.72 -9.02
CA VAL A 88 4.48 6.36 -10.29
C VAL A 88 4.12 7.84 -10.30
N ALA A 89 2.93 8.20 -9.83
CA ALA A 89 2.50 9.60 -9.72
C ALA A 89 3.40 10.39 -8.77
N ILE A 90 3.67 9.89 -7.57
CA ILE A 90 4.61 10.52 -6.62
C ILE A 90 5.99 10.67 -7.26
N ARG A 91 6.50 9.61 -7.91
CA ARG A 91 7.81 9.68 -8.58
C ARG A 91 7.85 10.71 -9.70
N TYR A 92 6.77 10.84 -10.46
CA TYR A 92 6.63 11.86 -11.49
C TYR A 92 6.61 13.27 -10.87
N MET A 93 5.86 13.48 -9.80
CA MET A 93 5.81 14.75 -9.07
C MET A 93 7.19 15.16 -8.52
N GLU A 94 7.95 14.22 -7.96
CA GLU A 94 9.32 14.46 -7.50
C GLU A 94 10.26 14.94 -8.61
N LEU A 95 10.17 14.32 -9.79
CA LEU A 95 11.06 14.63 -10.90
C LEU A 95 10.73 15.95 -11.57
N ASN A 96 9.50 16.45 -11.41
CA ASN A 96 9.02 17.69 -12.00
C ASN A 96 8.83 18.83 -10.99
N GLY A 97 9.15 18.62 -9.71
CA GLY A 97 9.05 19.65 -8.68
C GLY A 97 7.62 20.02 -8.29
N TYR A 98 6.67 19.06 -8.36
CA TYR A 98 5.26 19.29 -8.03
C TYR A 98 4.90 18.99 -6.56
N LEU A 99 5.88 18.67 -5.71
CA LEU A 99 5.64 18.48 -4.28
C LEU A 99 5.83 19.82 -3.57
N GLU A 100 4.73 20.38 -3.05
CA GLU A 100 4.70 21.73 -2.44
C GLU A 100 5.65 21.88 -1.24
N TYR A 101 5.88 20.79 -0.48
CA TYR A 101 6.80 20.74 0.65
C TYR A 101 8.28 20.60 0.25
N GLY A 102 8.60 20.48 -1.05
CA GLY A 102 9.97 20.56 -1.57
C GLY A 102 10.87 19.34 -1.38
N TYR A 103 10.48 18.35 -0.57
CA TYR A 103 11.27 17.13 -0.32
C TYR A 103 10.83 15.94 -1.19
N ARG A 104 11.76 15.07 -1.59
CA ARG A 104 11.45 13.80 -2.28
C ARG A 104 11.03 12.70 -1.30
N VAL A 105 9.93 12.00 -1.61
CA VAL A 105 9.29 10.96 -0.78
C VAL A 105 9.88 9.56 -0.97
N LEU A 106 10.13 9.18 -2.22
CA LEU A 106 10.59 7.88 -2.68
C LEU A 106 12.08 7.86 -3.02
N SER A 107 12.74 9.03 -3.02
CA SER A 107 14.14 9.16 -3.41
C SER A 107 14.83 10.29 -2.67
N HIS A 108 16.13 10.45 -2.92
CA HIS A 108 16.93 11.54 -2.37
C HIS A 108 17.73 12.21 -3.51
N PRO A 109 17.81 13.54 -3.59
CA PRO A 109 18.52 14.24 -4.67
C PRO A 109 20.01 13.92 -4.70
N GLY A 110 20.64 13.80 -3.53
CA GLY A 110 22.02 13.30 -3.37
C GLY A 110 22.22 11.78 -3.55
N GLY A 111 21.21 11.01 -3.96
CA GLY A 111 21.35 9.58 -4.23
C GLY A 111 21.51 8.67 -3.00
N LYS A 112 21.15 9.16 -1.80
CA LYS A 112 21.14 8.36 -0.57
C LYS A 112 20.09 7.24 -0.63
N THR A 113 20.30 6.22 0.19
CA THR A 113 19.36 5.10 0.36
C THR A 113 18.12 5.49 1.14
N VAL A 114 18.24 6.43 2.07
CA VAL A 114 17.15 7.00 2.83
C VAL A 114 16.50 8.13 2.01
N PRO A 115 15.18 8.11 1.78
CA PRO A 115 14.49 9.20 1.09
C PRO A 115 14.65 10.54 1.81
N GLU A 116 14.66 11.63 1.05
CA GLU A 116 14.87 12.99 1.57
C GLU A 116 13.82 13.39 2.62
N ILE A 117 12.55 13.00 2.42
CA ILE A 117 11.46 13.31 3.37
C ILE A 117 11.71 12.76 4.78
N VAL A 118 12.48 11.68 4.92
CA VAL A 118 12.77 11.07 6.22
C VAL A 118 13.78 11.92 7.00
N GLU A 119 14.68 12.62 6.30
CA GLU A 119 15.66 13.54 6.91
C GLU A 119 15.03 14.89 7.32
N HIS A 120 13.85 15.21 6.77
CA HIS A 120 13.13 16.45 7.00
C HIS A 120 11.71 16.18 7.53
N ALA A 121 11.53 15.08 8.26
CA ALA A 121 10.21 14.63 8.73
C ALA A 121 9.54 15.68 9.62
N GLU A 122 10.31 16.48 10.36
CA GLU A 122 9.83 17.58 11.19
C GLU A 122 9.31 18.79 10.40
N HIS A 123 9.66 18.90 9.12
CA HIS A 123 9.20 19.96 8.21
C HIS A 123 8.11 19.48 7.24
N ALA A 124 7.82 18.17 7.23
CA ALA A 124 6.81 17.57 6.37
C ALA A 124 5.41 17.79 6.96
N ASP A 125 4.84 18.98 6.75
CA ASP A 125 3.41 19.19 6.98
C ASP A 125 2.63 18.56 5.81
N LEU A 126 2.44 17.24 5.91
CA LEU A 126 1.69 16.49 4.91
C LEU A 126 0.20 16.69 5.19
N PRO A 127 -0.55 17.36 4.30
CA PRO A 127 -1.99 17.39 4.43
C PRO A 127 -2.49 15.94 4.51
N VAL A 128 -3.35 15.66 5.47
CA VAL A 128 -4.00 14.36 5.55
C VAL A 128 -4.70 14.14 4.22
N LEU A 129 -4.27 13.13 3.47
CA LEU A 129 -4.97 12.71 2.26
C LEU A 129 -6.26 12.04 2.73
N ASP A 130 -7.34 12.82 2.78
CA ASP A 130 -8.70 12.35 3.06
C ASP A 130 -9.14 11.21 2.12
#